data_AF-A0AAD9KB44-F1
#
_entry.id   AF-A0AAD9KB44-F1
#
_cell.length_a   1.000
_cell.length_b   1.000
_cell.length_c   1.000
_cell.angle_alpha   90.00
_cell.angle_beta   90.00
_cell.angle_gamma   90.00
#
_symmetry.space_group_name_H-M   'P 1'
#
loop_
_entity.id
_entity.type
_entity.pdbx_description
1 polymer ?
#
loop_
_entity_poly.entity_id
_entity_poly.type
_entity_poly.pdbx_seq_one_letter_code
_entity_poly.pdbx_strand_id
1 'polypeptide(L)'
;MEVNSVNKPLVNVMINNLAVKILVDTGSSKNLLDEETFKSLKKHPMLTNENNPVIPYAGRSMNIRRNICAEIRGNNATVSSTVYVTCEGKSNFPSSEYIK
;
A
#
# COMPACT_ATOMS: atom_id res chain seq x y z
N MET A 1 -23.14 14.54 -16.64
CA MET A 1 -22.12 15.08 -15.73
C MET A 1 -20.83 14.36 -16.05
N GLU A 2 -19.88 15.05 -16.66
CA GLU A 2 -18.52 14.54 -16.82
C GLU A 2 -17.90 14.36 -15.45
N VAL A 3 -17.46 13.14 -15.14
CA VAL A 3 -16.69 12.88 -13.94
C VAL A 3 -15.31 13.47 -14.20
N ASN A 4 -15.04 14.65 -13.63
CA ASN A 4 -13.71 15.25 -13.63
C ASN A 4 -12.73 14.20 -13.08
N SER A 5 -11.82 13.73 -13.93
CA SER A 5 -10.74 12.82 -13.54
C SER A 5 -9.82 13.56 -12.57
N VAL A 6 -10.06 13.42 -11.26
CA VAL A 6 -9.21 14.01 -10.23
C VAL A 6 -7.82 13.38 -10.33
N ASN A 7 -6.78 14.21 -10.50
CA ASN A 7 -5.40 13.76 -10.47
C ASN A 7 -5.09 13.16 -9.09
N LYS A 8 -4.97 11.83 -9.03
CA LYS A 8 -4.54 11.14 -7.81
C LYS A 8 -3.08 11.50 -7.52
N PRO A 9 -2.71 11.77 -6.25
CA PRO A 9 -1.33 12.08 -5.86
C PRO A 9 -0.46 10.82 -5.93
N LEU A 10 -0.01 10.49 -7.14
CA LEU A 10 0.81 9.32 -7.40
C LEU A 10 2.29 9.68 -7.43
N VAL A 11 3.12 8.93 -6.73
CA VAL A 11 4.58 9.11 -6.71
C VAL A 11 5.29 7.81 -7.06
N ASN A 12 6.45 7.90 -7.71
CA ASN A 12 7.30 6.75 -7.96
C ASN A 12 8.26 6.58 -6.77
N VAL A 13 8.34 5.37 -6.24
CA VAL A 13 9.25 4.99 -5.16
C VAL A 13 9.89 3.64 -5.45
N MET A 14 10.98 3.33 -4.77
CA MET A 14 11.57 2.00 -4.75
C MET A 14 11.20 1.29 -3.45
N ILE A 15 10.57 0.12 -3.51
CA ILE A 15 10.30 -0.75 -2.35
C ILE A 15 11.16 -2.00 -2.47
N ASN A 16 12.11 -2.22 -1.56
CA ASN A 16 13.03 -3.38 -1.58
C ASN A 16 13.64 -3.63 -2.98
N ASN A 17 14.10 -2.56 -3.65
CA ASN A 17 14.64 -2.56 -5.01
C ASN A 17 13.65 -2.82 -6.17
N LEU A 18 12.33 -2.77 -5.93
CA LEU A 18 11.29 -2.75 -6.97
C LEU A 18 10.76 -1.33 -7.17
N ALA A 19 10.79 -0.83 -8.41
CA ALA A 19 10.18 0.44 -8.77
C ALA A 19 8.66 0.29 -8.81
N VAL A 20 7.94 1.09 -8.03
CA VAL A 20 6.49 1.06 -7.94
C VAL A 20 5.91 2.47 -7.94
N LYS A 21 4.69 2.60 -8.46
CA LYS A 21 3.91 3.84 -8.39
C LYS A 21 2.89 3.70 -7.27
N ILE A 22 2.98 4.55 -6.25
CA ILE A 22 2.11 4.50 -5.06
C ILE A 22 1.19 5.71 -5.01
N LEU A 23 0.05 5.54 -4.35
CA LEU A 23 -0.85 6.62 -3.96
C LEU A 23 -0.39 7.19 -2.62
N VAL A 24 -0.23 8.52 -2.54
CA VAL A 24 -0.01 9.22 -1.27
C VAL A 24 -1.38 9.50 -0.65
N ASP A 25 -1.68 8.81 0.44
CA ASP A 25 -2.88 9.01 1.22
C ASP A 25 -2.48 9.46 2.64
N THR A 26 -2.58 10.76 2.91
CA THR A 26 -2.28 11.35 4.21
C THR A 26 -3.35 11.07 5.26
N GLY A 27 -4.53 10.57 4.85
CA GLY A 27 -5.55 10.09 5.76
C GLY A 27 -5.19 8.74 6.39
N SER A 28 -4.39 7.93 5.69
CA SER A 28 -4.06 6.57 6.10
C SER A 28 -3.07 6.50 7.28
N SER A 29 -3.38 5.66 8.27
CA SER A 29 -2.42 5.26 9.31
C SER A 29 -1.47 4.13 8.91
N LYS A 30 -1.70 3.48 7.76
CA LYS A 30 -0.99 2.25 7.34
C LYS A 30 -0.57 2.28 5.88
N ASN A 31 0.64 1.80 5.60
CA ASN A 31 1.10 1.57 4.24
C ASN A 31 0.54 0.23 3.73
N LEU A 32 -0.08 0.23 2.55
CA LEU A 32 -0.67 -0.96 1.95
C LEU A 32 0.03 -1.33 0.63
N LEU A 33 0.09 -2.63 0.36
CA LEU A 33 0.60 -3.21 -0.88
C LEU A 33 -0.32 -4.36 -1.30
N ASP A 34 -0.56 -4.53 -2.60
CA ASP A 34 -1.32 -5.68 -3.07
C ASP A 34 -0.44 -6.93 -3.16
N GLU A 35 -1.09 -8.08 -3.14
CA GLU A 35 -0.42 -9.37 -3.20
C GLU A 35 0.42 -9.55 -4.48
N GLU A 36 0.03 -8.99 -5.63
CA GLU A 36 0.80 -9.11 -6.87
C GLU A 36 2.09 -8.31 -6.82
N THR A 37 2.01 -7.07 -6.33
CA THR A 37 3.19 -6.22 -6.13
C THR A 37 4.13 -6.84 -5.09
N PHE A 38 3.58 -7.41 -4.01
CA PHE A 38 4.38 -8.15 -3.03
C PHE A 38 5.10 -9.36 -3.64
N LYS A 39 4.41 -10.17 -4.47
CA LYS A 39 5.02 -11.31 -5.18
C LYS A 39 6.15 -10.90 -6.12
N SER A 40 6.13 -9.65 -6.59
CA SER A 40 7.15 -9.09 -7.49
C SER A 40 8.41 -8.61 -6.76
N LEU A 41 8.42 -8.58 -5.43
CA LEU A 41 9.61 -8.24 -4.64
C LEU A 41 10.64 -9.37 -4.70
N LYS A 42 11.84 -9.07 -5.21
CA LYS A 42 12.93 -10.06 -5.40
C LYS A 42 13.41 -10.72 -4.11
N LYS A 43 13.29 -10.02 -2.98
CA LYS A 43 13.51 -10.56 -1.63
C LYS A 43 12.23 -10.37 -0.85
N HIS A 44 11.63 -11.47 -0.44
CA HIS A 44 10.53 -11.43 0.52
C HIS A 44 11.14 -11.21 1.91
N PRO A 45 11.01 -10.02 2.52
CA PRO A 45 11.37 -9.87 3.93
C PRO A 45 10.61 -10.87 4.80
N MET A 46 11.18 -11.23 5.96
CA MET A 46 10.55 -12.18 6.87
C MET A 46 9.13 -11.74 7.20
N LEU A 47 8.21 -12.68 7.02
CA LEU A 47 6.78 -12.46 7.18
C LEU A 47 6.43 -12.54 8.66
N THR A 48 5.83 -11.50 9.21
CA THR A 48 5.17 -11.55 10.52
C THR A 48 3.66 -11.62 10.29
N ASN A 49 3.02 -12.65 10.85
CA ASN A 49 1.56 -12.76 10.81
C ASN A 49 0.97 -11.75 11.79
N GLU A 50 0.20 -10.79 11.28
CA GLU A 50 -0.70 -9.97 12.08
C GLU A 50 -2.13 -10.24 11.63
N ASN A 51 -3.00 -10.60 12.58
CA ASN A 51 -4.45 -10.74 12.37
C ASN A 51 -5.20 -9.41 12.54
N ASN A 52 -4.54 -8.27 12.30
CA ASN A 52 -5.16 -6.96 12.46
C ASN A 52 -5.92 -6.60 11.17
N PRO A 53 -7.27 -6.56 11.18
CA PRO A 53 -8.03 -6.12 10.02
C PRO A 53 -7.73 -4.65 9.74
N VAL A 54 -7.52 -4.29 8.46
CA VAL A 54 -7.48 -2.89 8.04
C VAL A 54 -8.89 -2.48 7.67
N ILE A 55 -9.41 -1.47 8.34
CA ILE A 55 -10.79 -0.99 8.15
C ILE A 55 -10.73 0.29 7.31
N PRO A 56 -11.12 0.24 6.03
CA PRO A 56 -11.29 1.45 5.24
C PRO A 56 -12.49 2.28 5.73
N TYR A 57 -12.44 3.59 5.53
CA TYR A 57 -13.34 4.60 6.09
C TYR A 57 -14.84 4.34 5.85
N ALA A 58 -15.21 3.72 4.73
CA ALA A 58 -16.62 3.48 4.34
C ALA A 58 -16.91 2.03 3.91
N GLY A 59 -15.99 1.10 4.20
CA GLY A 59 -15.98 -0.22 3.57
C GLY A 59 -15.97 -1.40 4.51
N ARG A 60 -16.08 -2.59 3.91
CA ARG A 60 -15.84 -3.85 4.60
C ARG A 60 -14.35 -3.95 4.95
N SER A 61 -14.04 -4.59 6.08
CA SER A 61 -12.67 -4.88 6.49
C SER A 61 -11.89 -5.51 5.34
N MET A 62 -10.72 -4.95 5.05
CA MET A 62 -9.79 -5.55 4.10
C MET A 62 -9.07 -6.72 4.77
N ASN A 63 -9.07 -7.85 4.08
CA ASN A 63 -8.30 -9.01 4.52
C ASN A 63 -6.81 -8.73 4.29
N ILE A 64 -6.12 -8.47 5.40
CA ILE A 64 -4.67 -8.42 5.43
C ILE A 64 -4.16 -9.84 5.58
N ARG A 65 -3.29 -10.27 4.66
CA ARG A 65 -2.62 -11.57 4.83
C ARG A 65 -1.49 -11.46 5.83
N ARG A 66 -0.66 -10.42 5.66
CA ARG A 66 0.70 -10.34 6.23
C ARG A 66 1.15 -8.89 6.30
N ASN A 67 2.18 -8.64 7.09
CA ASN A 67 2.96 -7.40 6.99
C ASN A 67 4.44 -7.71 6.77
N ILE A 68 5.17 -6.71 6.29
CA ILE A 68 6.60 -6.77 6.04
C ILE A 68 7.27 -5.49 6.50
N CYS A 69 8.51 -5.60 6.98
CA CYS A 69 9.39 -4.43 7.06
C CYS A 69 10.01 -4.21 5.68
N ALA A 70 9.70 -3.08 5.06
CA ALA A 70 10.20 -2.72 3.74
C ALA A 70 11.00 -1.43 3.79
N GLU A 71 12.08 -1.41 3.02
CA GLU A 71 12.84 -0.20 2.75
C GLU A 71 12.17 0.52 1.56
N ILE A 72 11.69 1.74 1.81
CA ILE A 72 11.03 2.62 0.86
C ILE A 72 11.98 3.76 0.55
N ARG A 73 12.40 3.90 -0.72
CA ARG A 73 13.27 4.97 -1.19
C ARG A 73 12.49 5.92 -2.09
N GLY A 74 12.41 7.18 -1.68
CA GLY A 74 12.01 8.30 -2.53
C GLY A 74 13.22 9.05 -3.06
N ASN A 75 13.00 10.19 -3.71
CA ASN A 75 14.06 10.95 -4.38
C ASN A 75 15.23 11.36 -3.46
N ASN A 76 14.93 11.75 -2.21
CA ASN A 76 15.92 12.31 -1.28
C ASN A 76 15.99 11.58 0.07
N ALA A 77 15.22 10.51 0.26
CA ALA A 77 15.12 9.83 1.55
C ALA A 77 14.85 8.34 1.39
N THR A 78 15.42 7.57 2.31
CA THR A 78 15.16 6.15 2.49
C THR A 78 14.60 5.94 3.89
N VAL A 79 13.46 5.26 3.98
CA VAL A 79 12.78 4.96 5.24
C VAL A 79 12.47 3.48 5.29
N SER A 80 12.72 2.85 6.44
CA SER A 80 12.22 1.50 6.73
C SER A 80 10.89 1.61 7.45
N SER A 81 9.84 0.99 6.90
CA SER A 81 8.50 1.02 7.49
C SER A 81 7.80 -0.33 7.35
N THR A 82 6.86 -0.59 8.26
CA THR A 82 5.91 -1.68 8.13
C THR A 82 4.95 -1.39 6.96
N VAL A 83 4.78 -2.37 6.08
CA VAL A 83 3.85 -2.37 4.94
C VAL A 83 2.96 -3.60 5.05
N TYR A 84 1.65 -3.40 4.93
CA TYR A 84 0.64 -4.44 5.03
C TYR A 84 0.24 -4.94 3.65
N VAL A 85 0.14 -6.26 3.50
CA VAL A 85 -0.18 -6.92 2.22
C VAL A 85 -1.64 -7.36 2.21
N THR A 86 -2.42 -6.82 1.27
CA THR A 86 -3.85 -7.11 1.11
C THR A 86 -4.08 -8.30 0.17
N CYS A 87 -5.10 -9.11 0.43
CA CYS A 87 -5.61 -10.12 -0.52
C CYS A 87 -6.31 -9.53 -1.75
N GLU A 88 -6.70 -8.26 -1.63
CA GLU A 88 -7.57 -7.58 -2.58
C GLU A 88 -6.78 -7.17 -3.83
N GLY A 89 -7.37 -7.36 -5.03
CA GLY A 89 -6.74 -6.96 -6.29
C GLY A 89 -6.60 -5.44 -6.41
N LYS A 90 -5.77 -4.95 -7.34
CA LYS A 90 -5.48 -3.52 -7.55
C LYS A 90 -6.71 -2.62 -7.72
N SER A 91 -7.83 -3.19 -8.16
CA SER A 91 -9.12 -2.50 -8.33
C SER A 91 -9.85 -2.18 -7.03
N ASN A 92 -9.46 -2.81 -5.92
CA ASN A 92 -10.14 -2.71 -4.63
C ASN A 92 -9.38 -1.83 -3.63
N PHE A 93 -8.29 -1.18 -4.05
CA PHE A 93 -7.71 -0.13 -3.23
C PHE A 93 -8.73 1.00 -3.10
N PRO A 94 -9.15 1.32 -1.87
CA PRO A 94 -9.98 2.47 -1.65
C PRO A 94 -9.25 3.70 -2.23
N SER A 95 -9.94 4.54 -2.99
CA SER A 95 -9.41 5.86 -3.31
C SER A 95 -9.06 6.61 -2.02
N SER A 96 -8.19 7.62 -2.09
CA SER A 96 -7.68 8.43 -0.97
C SER A 96 -8.73 9.13 -0.08
N GLU A 97 -10.01 8.83 -0.27
CA GLU A 97 -11.11 9.22 0.59
C GLU A 97 -11.33 8.22 1.74
N TYR A 98 -10.57 7.11 1.80
CA TYR A 98 -11.06 5.92 2.48
C TYR A 98 -10.09 5.15 3.40
N ILE A 99 -8.97 5.71 3.86
CA ILE A 99 -8.11 5.01 4.82
C ILE A 99 -7.81 5.95 6.01
N LYS A 100 -7.96 5.45 7.24
CA LYS A 100 -7.69 6.17 8.50
C LYS A 100 -6.62 5.48 9.33
#